data_AF-A0A9X3A405-F1
#
_entry.id   AF-A0A9X3A405-F1
#
_cell.length_a   1.000
_cell.length_b   1.000
_cell.length_c   1.000
_cell.angle_alpha   90.00
_cell.angle_beta   90.00
_cell.angle_gamma   90.00
#
_symmetry.space_group_name_H-M   'P 1'
#
loop_
_entity.id
_entity.type
_entity.pdbx_description
1 polymer ?
#
loop_
_entity_poly.entity_id
_entity_poly.type
_entity_poly.pdbx_seq_one_letter_code
_entity_poly.pdbx_strand_id
1 'polypeptide(L)'
;MTSEAFARFRADLAAAVTRGRRAASDAGVRNDAARARTRELAQRAREKKAEPGVPATSPDVRRVAGGFREERGLPVEEFPETGETFAPEKTTDANANTPPTTPSSRPAPGPRGQLPRRSDDDEDFSQGQILY
;
A
#
# COMPACT_ATOMS: atom_id res chain seq x y z
N MET A 1 -33.00 36.02 -14.40
CA MET A 1 -31.71 35.75 -13.71
C MET A 1 -31.30 34.27 -13.70
N THR A 2 -32.18 33.30 -13.98
CA THR A 2 -31.88 31.85 -13.87
C THR A 2 -31.04 31.27 -15.02
N SER A 3 -31.20 31.79 -16.24
CA SER A 3 -30.49 31.28 -17.44
C SER A 3 -28.97 31.48 -17.37
N GLU A 4 -28.52 32.66 -16.91
CA GLU A 4 -27.09 32.97 -16.80
C GLU A 4 -26.40 32.16 -15.70
N ALA A 5 -27.07 31.96 -14.55
CA ALA A 5 -26.58 31.11 -13.48
C ALA A 5 -26.38 29.66 -13.95
N PHE A 6 -27.31 29.14 -14.75
CA PHE A 6 -27.22 27.80 -15.30
C PHE A 6 -26.11 27.65 -16.36
N ALA A 7 -25.88 28.69 -17.18
CA ALA A 7 -24.77 28.72 -18.13
C ALA A 7 -23.41 28.69 -17.40
N ARG A 8 -23.25 29.49 -16.34
CA ARG A 8 -22.03 29.50 -15.50
C ARG A 8 -21.79 28.15 -14.85
N PHE A 9 -22.83 27.55 -14.25
CA PHE A 9 -22.73 26.22 -13.66
C PHE A 9 -22.27 25.15 -14.66
N ARG A 10 -22.83 25.16 -15.88
CA ARG A 10 -22.42 24.22 -16.94
C ARG A 10 -20.96 24.43 -17.36
N ALA A 11 -20.51 25.68 -17.44
CA ALA A 11 -19.13 26.00 -17.74
C ALA A 11 -18.17 25.51 -16.63
N ASP A 12 -18.53 25.74 -15.36
CA ASP A 12 -17.74 25.29 -14.21
C ASP A 12 -17.66 23.76 -14.14
N LEU A 13 -18.78 23.07 -14.40
CA LEU A 13 -18.83 21.62 -14.45
C LEU A 13 -17.93 21.08 -15.57
N ALA A 14 -18.00 21.65 -16.77
CA ALA A 14 -17.14 21.25 -17.88
C ALA A 14 -15.66 21.47 -17.57
N ALA A 15 -15.31 22.60 -16.94
CA ALA A 15 -13.95 22.89 -16.49
C ALA A 15 -13.48 21.90 -15.42
N ALA A 16 -14.33 21.56 -14.45
CA ALA A 16 -14.03 20.58 -13.41
C ALA A 16 -13.78 19.18 -13.99
N VAL A 17 -14.63 18.72 -14.91
CA VAL A 17 -14.45 17.42 -15.60
C VAL A 17 -13.14 17.39 -16.38
N THR A 18 -12.80 18.48 -17.08
CA THR A 18 -11.55 18.57 -17.84
C THR A 18 -10.32 18.51 -16.93
N ARG A 19 -10.36 19.22 -15.79
CA ARG A 19 -9.30 19.13 -14.77
C ARG A 19 -9.20 17.72 -14.18
N GLY A 20 -10.33 17.11 -13.85
CA GLY A 20 -10.38 15.76 -13.30
C GLY A 20 -9.79 14.71 -14.25
N ARG A 21 -10.12 14.79 -15.54
CA ARG A 21 -9.55 13.91 -16.57
C ARG A 21 -8.04 14.06 -16.68
N ARG A 22 -7.53 15.29 -16.67
CA ARG A 22 -6.07 15.54 -16.69
C ARG A 22 -5.39 14.95 -15.44
N ALA A 23 -5.93 15.23 -14.26
CA ALA A 23 -5.38 14.70 -13.01
C ALA A 23 -5.38 13.16 -12.97
N ALA A 24 -6.43 12.51 -13.46
CA ALA A 24 -6.51 11.06 -13.56
C ALA A 24 -5.46 10.49 -14.53
N SER A 25 -5.25 11.14 -15.68
CA SER A 25 -4.20 10.79 -16.64
C SER A 25 -2.81 10.88 -16.00
N ASP A 26 -2.51 12.01 -15.34
CA ASP A 26 -1.22 12.23 -14.68
C ASP A 26 -0.97 11.21 -13.55
N ALA A 27 -2.01 10.88 -12.79
CA ALA A 27 -1.95 9.84 -11.76
C ALA A 27 -1.70 8.45 -12.37
N GLY A 28 -2.32 8.14 -13.51
CA GLY A 28 -2.08 6.92 -14.27
C GLY A 28 -0.62 6.77 -14.66
N VAL A 29 -0.04 7.80 -15.28
CA VAL A 29 1.38 7.83 -15.67
C VAL A 29 2.30 7.60 -14.47
N ARG A 30 2.03 8.25 -13.32
CA ARG A 30 2.82 8.06 -12.09
C ARG A 30 2.70 6.64 -11.54
N ASN A 31 1.49 6.07 -11.56
CA ASN A 31 1.25 4.72 -11.07
C ASN A 31 1.97 3.68 -11.95
N ASP A 32 1.90 3.82 -13.27
CA ASP A 32 2.58 2.92 -14.18
C ASP A 32 4.10 3.01 -14.04
N ALA A 33 4.65 4.21 -13.85
CA ALA A 33 6.07 4.40 -13.53
C ALA A 33 6.46 3.72 -12.21
N ALA A 34 5.65 3.86 -11.16
CA ALA A 34 5.88 3.18 -9.88
C ALA A 34 5.85 1.66 -10.03
N ARG A 35 4.84 1.11 -10.73
CA ARG A 35 4.73 -0.33 -11.03
C ARG A 35 5.91 -0.86 -11.84
N ALA A 36 6.42 -0.07 -12.78
CA ALA A 36 7.60 -0.45 -13.56
C ALA A 36 8.84 -0.56 -12.66
N ARG A 37 9.10 0.44 -11.81
CA ARG A 37 10.20 0.42 -10.84
C ARG A 37 10.07 -0.73 -9.85
N THR A 38 8.87 -0.99 -9.33
CA THR A 38 8.64 -2.12 -8.41
C THR A 38 8.91 -3.46 -9.10
N ARG A 39 8.49 -3.63 -10.36
CA ARG A 39 8.78 -4.84 -11.14
C ARG A 39 10.28 -5.01 -11.36
N GLU A 40 10.99 -3.94 -11.71
CA GLU A 40 12.44 -3.95 -11.89
C GLU A 40 13.17 -4.32 -10.59
N LEU A 41 12.80 -3.70 -9.47
CA LEU A 41 13.37 -4.01 -8.16
C LEU A 41 13.13 -5.48 -7.77
N ALA A 42 11.90 -5.98 -7.96
CA ALA A 42 11.57 -7.37 -7.69
C ALA A 42 12.38 -8.33 -8.58
N GLN A 43 12.60 -7.97 -9.84
CA GLN A 43 13.45 -8.75 -10.75
C GLN A 43 14.92 -8.75 -10.29
N ARG A 44 15.49 -7.59 -9.96
CA ARG A 44 16.86 -7.49 -9.43
C ARG A 44 17.04 -8.33 -8.16
N ALA A 45 16.05 -8.32 -7.27
CA ALA A 45 16.04 -9.13 -6.06
C ALA A 45 16.01 -10.64 -6.37
N ARG A 46 15.15 -11.09 -7.30
CA ARG A 46 15.10 -12.49 -7.75
C ARG A 46 16.41 -12.95 -8.38
N GLU A 47 17.04 -12.08 -9.16
CA GLU A 47 18.32 -12.35 -9.82
C GLU A 47 19.52 -12.29 -8.85
N LYS A 48 19.30 -12.04 -7.55
CA LYS A 48 20.35 -11.81 -6.53
C LYS A 48 21.37 -10.74 -6.95
N LYS A 49 20.98 -9.84 -7.85
CA LYS A 49 21.79 -8.69 -8.29
C LYS A 49 21.59 -7.54 -7.32
N ALA A 50 21.93 -7.76 -6.05
CA ALA A 50 22.19 -6.64 -5.16
C ALA A 50 23.45 -5.94 -5.69
N GLU A 51 23.35 -4.65 -6.01
CA GLU A 51 24.52 -3.88 -6.42
C GLU A 51 25.57 -3.92 -5.31
N PRO A 52 26.82 -4.35 -5.59
CA PRO A 52 27.88 -4.28 -4.61
C PRO A 52 28.09 -2.81 -4.22
N GLY A 53 27.97 -2.51 -2.92
CA GLY A 53 28.15 -1.15 -2.38
C GLY A 53 26.89 -0.51 -1.80
N VAL A 54 25.71 -1.12 -1.94
CA VAL A 54 24.52 -0.68 -1.18
C VAL A 54 24.73 -1.05 0.30
N PRO A 55 24.64 -0.09 1.24
CA PRO A 55 24.83 -0.39 2.65
C PRO A 55 23.78 -1.40 3.11
N ALA A 56 24.22 -2.38 3.90
CA ALA A 56 23.31 -3.34 4.51
C ALA A 56 22.22 -2.63 5.31
N THR A 57 21.03 -3.24 5.38
CA THR A 57 19.98 -2.77 6.29
C THR A 57 20.53 -2.71 7.70
N SER A 58 20.32 -1.58 8.40
CA SER A 58 20.87 -1.38 9.73
C SER A 58 20.40 -2.46 10.72
N PRO A 59 21.22 -2.82 11.72
CA PRO A 59 20.87 -3.84 12.70
C PRO A 59 19.53 -3.58 13.40
N ASP A 60 19.25 -2.32 13.72
CA ASP A 60 17.98 -1.92 14.36
C ASP A 60 16.76 -2.16 13.48
N VAL A 61 16.85 -1.82 12.18
CA VAL A 61 15.76 -2.05 11.24
C VAL A 61 15.53 -3.54 11.02
N ARG A 62 16.61 -4.35 10.96
CA ARG A 62 16.50 -5.81 10.89
C ARG A 62 15.81 -6.38 12.13
N ARG A 63 16.17 -5.92 13.33
CA ARG A 63 15.56 -6.32 14.61
C ARG A 63 14.06 -6.00 14.66
N VAL A 64 13.68 -4.77 14.31
CA VAL A 64 12.26 -4.35 14.30
C VAL A 64 11.46 -5.15 13.27
N ALA A 65 12.01 -5.36 12.07
CA ALA A 65 11.37 -6.14 11.03
C ALA A 65 11.22 -7.63 11.42
N GLY A 66 12.20 -8.20 12.12
CA GLY A 66 12.15 -9.54 12.69
C GLY A 66 11.00 -9.68 13.69
N GLY A 67 10.97 -8.82 14.72
CA GLY A 67 9.90 -8.83 15.72
C GLY A 67 8.50 -8.67 15.11
N PHE A 68 8.33 -7.75 14.15
CA PHE A 68 7.06 -7.59 13.42
C PHE A 68 6.64 -8.88 12.68
N ARG A 69 7.58 -9.60 12.07
CA ARG A 69 7.29 -10.84 11.35
C ARG A 69 6.92 -11.97 12.32
N GLU A 70 7.66 -12.11 13.42
CA GLU A 70 7.38 -13.07 14.48
C GLU A 70 5.96 -12.86 15.05
N GLU A 71 5.62 -11.61 15.43
CA GLU A 71 4.29 -11.24 15.94
C GLU A 71 3.15 -11.58 14.96
N ARG A 72 3.44 -11.55 13.65
CA ARG A 72 2.46 -11.81 12.59
C ARG A 72 2.50 -13.24 12.05
N GLY A 73 3.34 -14.12 12.61
CA GLY A 73 3.55 -15.49 12.12
C GLY A 73 4.05 -15.54 10.66
N LEU A 74 4.75 -14.49 10.22
CA LEU A 74 5.36 -14.42 8.90
C LEU A 74 6.75 -15.08 8.95
N PRO A 75 7.19 -15.75 7.87
CA PRO A 75 8.55 -16.29 7.81
C PRO A 75 9.60 -15.20 8.05
N VAL A 76 10.47 -15.45 9.02
CA VAL A 76 11.72 -14.69 9.21
C VAL A 76 12.78 -15.43 8.41
N GLU A 77 13.25 -14.82 7.34
CA GLU A 77 14.42 -15.35 6.64
C GLU A 77 15.66 -14.99 7.45
N GLU A 78 16.41 -16.00 7.89
CA GLU A 78 17.73 -15.81 8.50
C GLU A 78 18.68 -15.31 7.42
N PHE A 79 18.94 -14.00 7.43
CA PHE A 79 19.97 -13.43 6.58
C PHE A 79 21.34 -13.78 7.17
N PRO A 80 22.33 -14.15 6.34
CA PRO A 80 23.68 -14.37 6.83
C PRO A 80 24.16 -13.13 7.57
N GLU A 81 24.73 -13.33 8.77
CA GLU A 81 25.36 -12.25 9.52
C GLU A 81 26.39 -11.62 8.60
N THR A 82 26.20 -10.33 8.30
CA THR A 82 27.06 -9.53 7.45
C THR A 82 28.36 -9.24 8.20
N GLY A 83 29.15 -10.29 8.45
CA GLY A 83 30.53 -10.21 8.86
C GLY A 83 31.34 -9.85 7.62
N GLU A 84 32.09 -8.75 7.76
CA GLU A 84 33.18 -8.32 6.89
C GLU A 84 32.75 -7.55 5.62
N THR A 85 33.11 -6.26 5.60
CA THR A 85 33.25 -5.41 4.40
C THR A 85 32.11 -4.44 4.08
N PHE A 86 31.55 -3.67 5.03
CA PHE A 86 30.99 -2.36 4.67
C PHE A 86 31.28 -1.32 5.78
N ALA A 87 31.62 -0.11 5.34
CA ALA A 87 32.21 1.01 6.10
C ALA A 87 31.34 1.52 7.29
N PRO A 88 31.86 2.43 8.17
CA PRO A 88 31.35 2.59 9.53
C PRO A 88 29.89 3.06 9.61
N GLU A 89 29.18 2.41 10.53
CA GLU A 89 27.75 2.50 10.78
C GLU A 89 27.30 3.91 11.20
N LYS A 90 26.28 4.45 10.53
CA LYS A 90 25.48 5.55 11.09
C LYS A 90 24.31 4.94 11.86
N THR A 91 24.30 5.15 13.17
CA THR A 91 23.18 4.79 14.05
C THR A 91 21.93 5.53 13.57
N THR A 92 20.91 4.77 13.15
CA THR A 92 19.62 5.31 12.73
C THR A 92 18.58 4.78 13.69
N ASP A 93 17.94 5.67 14.43
CA ASP A 93 16.84 5.31 15.33
C ASP A 93 15.64 4.84 14.48
N ALA A 94 15.45 3.52 14.44
CA ALA A 94 14.39 2.87 13.67
C ALA A 94 12.98 3.19 14.21
N ASN A 95 12.85 3.83 15.37
CA ASN A 95 11.59 4.14 16.02
C ASN A 95 11.21 5.63 15.99
N ALA A 96 12.02 6.47 15.34
CA ALA A 96 11.84 7.93 15.35
C ALA A 96 10.57 8.42 14.61
N ASN A 97 9.90 7.56 13.83
CA ASN A 97 8.75 7.92 12.99
C ASN A 97 7.48 7.11 13.28
N THR A 98 7.32 6.52 14.46
CA THR A 98 6.10 5.76 14.80
C THR A 98 5.00 6.74 15.25
N PRO A 99 3.96 7.04 14.43
CA PRO A 99 2.82 7.81 14.92
C PRO A 99 2.04 6.99 15.97
N PRO A 100 1.43 7.63 16.98
CA PRO A 100 0.62 6.92 17.97
C PRO A 100 -0.50 6.17 17.26
N THR A 101 -0.52 4.85 17.45
CA THR A 101 -1.53 3.96 16.88
C THR A 101 -2.86 4.27 17.58
N THR A 102 -3.72 5.01 16.91
CA THR A 102 -5.15 4.99 17.23
C THR A 102 -5.69 3.61 16.84
N PRO A 103 -6.37 2.88 17.73
CA PRO A 103 -6.93 1.58 17.39
C PRO A 103 -8.07 1.77 16.39
N SER A 104 -7.74 1.70 15.11
CA SER A 104 -8.71 1.49 14.03
C SER A 104 -9.22 0.05 14.17
N SER A 105 -10.53 -0.09 14.33
CA SER A 105 -11.27 -1.35 14.45
C SER A 105 -11.31 -2.13 13.12
N ARG A 106 -10.15 -2.38 12.52
CA ARG A 106 -10.01 -3.27 11.38
C ARG A 106 -9.78 -4.69 11.92
N PRO A 107 -10.66 -5.66 11.62
CA PRO A 107 -10.45 -7.03 12.08
C PRO A 107 -9.14 -7.58 11.51
N ALA A 108 -8.38 -8.25 12.37
CA ALA A 108 -7.13 -8.91 11.98
C ALA A 108 -7.43 -9.98 10.90
N PRO A 109 -6.63 -10.08 9.84
CA PRO A 109 -6.78 -11.16 8.88
C PRO A 109 -6.53 -12.50 9.60
N GLY A 110 -7.54 -13.38 9.57
CA GLY A 110 -7.45 -14.71 10.17
C GLY A 110 -6.34 -15.56 9.55
N PRO A 111 -5.94 -16.66 10.22
CA PRO A 111 -4.87 -17.52 9.74
C PRO A 111 -5.33 -18.24 8.47
N ARG A 112 -4.53 -18.09 7.39
CA ARG A 112 -4.67 -18.70 6.06
C ARG A 112 -5.73 -18.06 5.15
N GLY A 113 -5.26 -17.29 4.17
CA GLY A 113 -5.58 -17.46 2.74
C GLY A 113 -7.04 -17.50 2.27
N GLN A 114 -8.03 -17.29 3.13
CA GLN A 114 -9.42 -17.13 2.72
C GLN A 114 -9.60 -15.67 2.32
N LEU A 115 -9.61 -15.43 1.01
CA LEU A 115 -10.40 -14.32 0.47
C LEU A 115 -11.79 -14.41 1.13
N PRO A 116 -12.37 -13.30 1.61
CA PRO A 116 -13.74 -13.34 2.12
C PRO A 116 -14.61 -13.99 1.05
N ARG A 117 -15.39 -15.00 1.45
CA ARG A 117 -16.33 -15.65 0.53
C ARG A 117 -17.23 -14.54 -0.04
N ARG A 118 -17.12 -14.32 -1.35
CA ARG A 118 -18.16 -13.61 -2.12
C ARG A 118 -19.36 -14.54 -2.21
N SER A 119 -20.15 -14.61 -1.15
CA SER A 119 -21.49 -15.18 -1.08
C SER A 119 -21.78 -15.42 0.40
N ASP A 120 -22.43 -14.47 1.04
CA ASP A 120 -23.39 -14.66 2.16
C ASP A 120 -24.02 -13.29 2.53
N ASP A 121 -24.22 -12.42 1.54
CA ASP A 121 -24.87 -11.11 1.70
C ASP A 121 -25.85 -10.85 0.54
N ASP A 122 -26.45 -11.94 0.03
CA ASP A 122 -27.54 -11.92 -0.95
C ASP A 122 -28.91 -12.13 -0.25
N GLU A 123 -28.97 -11.99 1.09
CA GLU A 123 -30.19 -12.27 1.89
C GLU A 123 -31.02 -11.02 2.26
N ASP A 124 -30.63 -9.81 1.85
CA ASP A 124 -31.37 -8.58 2.19
C ASP A 124 -32.52 -8.24 1.22
N PHE A 125 -32.83 -9.10 0.24
CA PHE A 125 -34.02 -8.98 -0.61
C PHE A 125 -35.00 -10.15 -0.47
N SER A 126 -34.91 -10.94 0.62
CA SER A 126 -35.91 -11.96 0.90
C SER A 126 -36.97 -11.45 1.89
N GLN A 127 -38.22 -11.40 1.39
CA GLN A 127 -39.48 -11.32 2.13
C GLN A 127 -40.00 -9.93 2.55
N GLY A 128 -40.64 -9.25 1.58
CA GLY A 128 -41.63 -8.21 1.83
C GLY A 128 -42.72 -8.18 0.76
N GLN A 129 -43.87 -8.79 1.05
CA GLN A 129 -45.17 -8.71 0.36
C GLN A 129 -45.38 -9.46 -0.99
N ILE A 130 -45.74 -10.74 -0.88
CA ILE A 130 -46.82 -11.32 -1.71
C ILE A 130 -48.05 -11.47 -0.80
N LEU A 131 -48.92 -10.44 -0.76
CA LEU A 131 -50.38 -10.54 -0.58
C LEU A 131 -50.99 -9.11 -0.48
N TYR A 132 -51.50 -8.57 -1.59
CA TYR A 132 -52.93 -8.36 -1.92
C TYR A 132 -53.06 -7.43 -3.12
#